data_AF-A0A831X4P5-F1
#
_entry.id   AF-A0A831X4P5-F1
#
_cell.length_a   1.000
_cell.length_b   1.000
_cell.length_c   1.000
_cell.angle_alpha   90.00
_cell.angle_beta   90.00
_cell.angle_gamma   90.00
#
_symmetry.space_group_name_H-M   'P 1'
#
loop_
_entity.id
_entity.type
_entity.pdbx_description
1 polymer ?
#
loop_
_entity_poly.entity_id
_entity_poly.type
_entity_poly.pdbx_seq_one_letter_code
_entity_poly.pdbx_strand_id
1 'polypeptide(L)'
;MEKQPLVLSVVAAGNTSWPRYRICDGFNRYWAGTHWSEPGDEETGLLYANSNEACHEVQRLLMLEYMDRPCRTFEAPVTIRLFSNEKITRGQLIDWLVRASKLLMDPKAGNGPLADGALGLCVIDWNKIREVRRQGEEGDDGGG
;
A
#
# COMPACT_ATOMS: atom_id res chain seq x y z
N MET A 1 -19.87 0.28 -24.27
CA MET A 1 -18.44 -0.02 -24.48
C MET A 1 -17.91 -0.36 -23.10
N GLU A 2 -17.53 -1.63 -22.85
CA GLU A 2 -17.01 -2.03 -21.54
C GLU A 2 -15.68 -1.30 -21.30
N LYS A 3 -15.61 -0.51 -20.22
CA LYS A 3 -14.39 0.19 -19.82
C LYS A 3 -13.45 -0.86 -19.24
N GLN A 4 -12.33 -1.13 -19.91
CA GLN A 4 -11.33 -2.04 -19.36
C GLN A 4 -10.81 -1.50 -18.01
N PRO A 5 -10.58 -2.36 -17.02
CA PRO A 5 -10.10 -1.92 -15.72
C PRO A 5 -8.73 -1.25 -15.84
N LEU A 6 -8.56 -0.10 -15.19
CA LEU A 6 -7.29 0.61 -15.13
C LEU A 6 -6.29 -0.23 -14.32
N VAL A 7 -5.26 -0.75 -14.98
CA VAL A 7 -4.16 -1.47 -14.32
C VAL A 7 -2.97 -0.52 -14.27
N LEU A 8 -2.47 -0.24 -13.06
CA LEU A 8 -1.32 0.61 -12.83
C LEU A 8 -0.16 -0.20 -12.26
N SER A 9 1.05 0.12 -12.70
CA SER A 9 2.28 -0.51 -12.27
C SER A 9 3.31 0.52 -11.85
N VAL A 10 4.10 0.19 -10.82
CA VAL A 10 5.29 0.96 -10.44
C VAL A 10 6.50 0.33 -11.12
N VAL A 11 7.18 1.08 -11.97
CA VAL A 11 8.35 0.62 -12.73
C VAL A 11 9.61 1.32 -12.26
N ALA A 12 10.73 0.60 -12.24
CA ALA A 12 12.03 1.17 -11.90
C ALA A 12 12.57 2.00 -13.07
N ALA A 13 12.99 3.22 -12.78
CA ALA A 13 13.54 4.19 -13.74
C ALA A 13 14.95 4.68 -13.36
N GLY A 14 15.44 4.29 -12.18
CA GLY A 14 16.76 4.66 -11.66
C GLY A 14 17.77 3.51 -11.70
N ASN A 15 18.93 3.73 -11.10
CA ASN A 15 19.96 2.69 -10.91
C ASN A 15 19.99 2.21 -9.45
N THR A 16 20.79 1.19 -9.15
CA THR A 16 20.88 0.59 -7.81
C THR A 16 21.35 1.58 -6.73
N SER A 17 22.19 2.56 -7.08
CA SER A 17 22.68 3.59 -6.16
C SER A 17 21.70 4.75 -5.98
N TRP A 18 20.87 5.00 -6.99
CA TRP A 18 19.89 6.09 -7.04
C TRP A 18 18.57 5.57 -7.58
N PRO A 19 17.84 4.77 -6.79
CA PRO A 19 16.58 4.22 -7.24
C PRO A 19 15.59 5.35 -7.50
N ARG A 20 14.88 5.22 -8.61
CA ARG A 20 13.78 6.08 -9.02
C ARG A 20 12.67 5.21 -9.58
N TYR A 21 11.44 5.67 -9.41
CA TYR A 21 10.26 4.92 -9.79
C TYR A 21 9.33 5.79 -10.61
N ARG A 22 8.65 5.19 -11.60
CA ARG A 22 7.59 5.80 -12.40
C ARG A 22 6.32 4.98 -12.25
N ILE A 23 5.19 5.57 -12.61
CA ILE A 23 3.91 4.88 -12.68
C ILE A 23 3.53 4.77 -14.15
N CYS A 24 3.21 3.57 -14.61
CA CYS A 24 2.69 3.32 -15.95
C CYS A 24 1.37 2.58 -15.90
N ASP A 25 0.54 2.75 -16.94
CA ASP A 25 -0.67 1.99 -17.12
C ASP A 25 -0.50 0.80 -18.08
N GLY A 26 -1.55 0.01 -18.27
CA GLY A 26 -1.57 -1.12 -19.21
C GLY A 26 -1.42 -0.74 -20.69
N PHE A 27 -1.45 0.55 -21.04
CA PHE A 27 -1.24 1.08 -22.39
C PHE A 27 0.16 1.67 -22.58
N ASN A 28 1.08 1.44 -21.64
CA ASN A 28 2.44 1.99 -21.64
C ASN A 28 2.46 3.52 -21.67
N ARG A 29 1.47 4.17 -21.05
CA ARG A 29 1.48 5.61 -20.76
C ARG A 29 2.00 5.84 -19.35
N TYR A 30 2.70 6.94 -19.13
CA TYR A 30 3.35 7.27 -17.88
C TYR A 30 2.64 8.44 -17.19
N TRP A 31 2.48 8.35 -15.88
CA TRP A 31 1.84 9.41 -15.10
C TRP A 31 2.79 10.60 -14.95
N ALA A 32 2.40 11.77 -15.45
CA ALA A 32 3.16 13.01 -15.40
C ALA A 32 2.83 13.88 -14.15
N GLY A 33 2.03 13.37 -13.22
CA GLY A 33 1.56 14.11 -12.05
C GLY A 33 0.22 14.83 -12.24
N THR A 34 -0.15 15.15 -13.48
CA THR A 34 -1.44 15.79 -13.81
C THR A 34 -2.19 15.12 -14.96
N HIS A 35 -1.47 14.41 -15.82
CA HIS A 35 -1.99 13.75 -17.01
C HIS A 35 -1.18 12.48 -17.31
N TRP A 36 -1.71 11.66 -18.20
CA TRP A 36 -0.99 10.53 -18.79
C TRP A 36 -0.23 11.01 -20.02
N SER A 37 1.02 10.54 -20.17
CA SER A 37 1.82 10.77 -21.37
C SER A 37 1.20 10.09 -22.60
N GLU A 38 1.75 10.40 -23.78
CA GLU A 38 1.53 9.57 -24.96
C GLU A 38 2.13 8.16 -24.75
N PRO A 39 1.57 7.12 -25.41
CA PRO A 39 2.09 5.75 -25.30
C PRO A 39 3.58 5.66 -25.67
N GLY A 40 4.39 5.10 -24.78
CA GLY A 40 5.82 4.92 -24.97
C GLY A 40 6.70 6.12 -24.59
N ASP A 41 6.12 7.26 -24.25
CA ASP A 41 6.86 8.43 -23.76
C ASP A 41 7.16 8.31 -22.26
N GLU A 42 8.21 7.55 -21.94
CA GLU A 42 8.66 7.34 -20.57
C GLU A 42 9.27 8.60 -19.93
N GLU A 43 9.87 9.48 -20.73
CA GLU A 43 10.62 10.64 -20.23
C GLU A 43 9.72 11.66 -19.52
N THR A 44 8.47 11.78 -19.99
CA THR A 44 7.43 12.64 -19.40
C THR A 44 6.91 12.11 -18.05
N GLY A 45 7.21 10.85 -17.69
CA GLY A 45 6.79 10.24 -16.44
C GLY A 45 7.45 10.86 -15.21
N LEU A 46 6.62 11.27 -14.24
CA LEU A 46 7.07 11.81 -12.96
C LEU A 46 7.90 10.77 -12.19
N LEU A 47 9.06 11.20 -11.70
CA LEU A 47 10.00 10.37 -10.95
C LEU A 47 9.74 10.47 -9.45
N TYR A 48 9.49 9.33 -8.81
CA TYR A 48 9.39 9.19 -7.36
C TYR A 48 10.73 8.75 -6.77
N ALA A 49 11.06 9.28 -5.60
CA ALA A 49 12.34 9.01 -4.94
C ALA A 49 12.38 7.62 -4.30
N ASN A 50 11.22 7.09 -3.90
CA ASN A 50 11.07 5.75 -3.35
C ASN A 50 9.80 5.06 -3.88
N SER A 51 9.77 3.73 -3.83
CA SER A 51 8.64 2.94 -4.34
C SER A 51 7.36 3.16 -3.56
N ASN A 52 7.44 3.52 -2.27
CA ASN A 52 6.26 3.68 -1.42
C ASN A 52 5.47 4.93 -1.83
N GLU A 53 6.15 6.03 -2.14
CA GLU A 53 5.52 7.23 -2.70
C GLU A 53 4.79 6.93 -4.01
N ALA A 54 5.43 6.20 -4.92
CA ALA A 54 4.80 5.78 -6.16
C ALA A 54 3.58 4.89 -5.91
N CYS A 55 3.65 3.94 -4.97
CA CYS A 55 2.52 3.09 -4.59
C CYS A 55 1.36 3.89 -3.98
N HIS A 56 1.64 4.89 -3.13
CA HIS A 56 0.60 5.77 -2.59
C HIS A 56 -0.11 6.55 -3.69
N GLU A 57 0.64 7.06 -4.68
CA GLU A 57 0.04 7.74 -5.82
C GLU A 57 -0.78 6.77 -6.67
N VAL A 58 -0.32 5.54 -6.91
CA VAL A 58 -1.11 4.49 -7.58
C VAL A 58 -2.45 4.29 -6.87
N GLN A 59 -2.44 4.16 -5.54
CA GLN A 59 -3.69 4.03 -4.78
C GLN A 59 -4.60 5.25 -4.98
N ARG A 60 -4.05 6.48 -4.93
CA ARG A 60 -4.81 7.71 -5.16
C ARG A 60 -5.44 7.74 -6.56
N LEU A 61 -4.69 7.38 -7.59
CA LEU A 61 -5.15 7.34 -8.98
C LEU A 61 -6.25 6.32 -9.18
N LEU A 62 -6.09 5.12 -8.60
CA LEU A 62 -7.13 4.09 -8.61
C LEU A 62 -8.36 4.57 -7.83
N MET A 63 -8.22 5.21 -6.67
CA MET A 63 -9.38 5.76 -5.95
C MET A 63 -10.16 6.78 -6.78
N LEU A 64 -9.47 7.68 -7.48
CA LEU A 64 -10.12 8.68 -8.35
C LEU A 64 -10.90 8.04 -9.50
N GLU A 65 -10.36 6.99 -10.12
CA GLU A 65 -11.01 6.26 -11.21
C GLU A 65 -12.30 5.54 -10.74
N TYR A 66 -12.41 5.25 -9.45
CA TYR A 66 -13.49 4.44 -8.86
C TYR A 66 -14.40 5.22 -7.91
N MET A 67 -14.18 6.52 -7.75
CA MET A 67 -14.87 7.35 -6.74
C MET A 67 -16.38 7.50 -6.97
N ASP A 68 -16.85 7.21 -8.19
CA ASP A 68 -18.25 7.25 -8.59
C ASP A 68 -19.04 5.99 -8.19
N ARG A 69 -18.36 4.96 -7.67
CA ARG A 69 -18.97 3.67 -7.29
C ARG A 69 -19.23 3.57 -5.78
N PRO A 70 -20.21 2.75 -5.35
CA PRO A 70 -20.40 2.47 -3.92
C PRO A 70 -19.15 1.85 -3.29
N CYS A 71 -18.68 2.46 -2.19
CA CYS A 71 -17.53 1.96 -1.43
C CYS A 71 -18.00 1.14 -0.23
N ARG A 72 -17.43 -0.06 -0.05
CA ARG A 72 -17.59 -0.87 1.17
C ARG A 72 -16.23 -1.14 1.78
N THR A 73 -16.10 -0.82 3.06
CA THR A 73 -14.86 -1.03 3.83
C THR A 73 -14.97 -2.30 4.66
N PHE A 74 -13.95 -3.14 4.59
CA PHE A 74 -13.79 -4.32 5.44
C PHE A 74 -12.50 -4.17 6.24
N GLU A 75 -12.52 -4.54 7.52
CA GLU A 75 -11.34 -4.52 8.39
C GLU A 75 -10.92 -5.95 8.74
N ALA A 76 -9.64 -6.27 8.52
CA ALA A 76 -9.04 -7.55 8.88
C ALA A 76 -7.86 -7.32 9.83
N PRO A 77 -7.77 -8.03 10.97
CA PRO A 77 -6.70 -7.81 11.94
C PRO A 77 -5.36 -8.39 11.45
N VAL A 78 -4.28 -7.64 11.69
CA VAL A 78 -2.89 -8.12 11.53
C VAL A 78 -2.31 -8.43 12.90
N THR A 79 -1.90 -9.69 13.13
CA THR A 79 -1.23 -10.09 14.37
C THR A 79 0.28 -10.06 14.18
N ILE A 80 0.97 -9.29 15.01
CA ILE A 80 2.44 -9.19 14.99
C ILE A 80 2.97 -9.91 16.23
N ARG A 81 3.89 -10.85 16.03
CA ARG A 81 4.59 -11.55 17.10
C ARG A 81 6.04 -11.12 17.08
N LEU A 82 6.51 -10.60 18.21
CA LEU A 82 7.89 -10.16 18.41
C LEU A 82 8.52 -11.02 19.50
N PHE A 83 9.77 -11.40 19.30
CA PHE A 83 10.56 -12.13 20.28
C PHE A 83 11.76 -11.25 20.61
N SER A 84 11.87 -10.83 21.87
CA SER A 84 12.91 -9.90 22.33
C SER A 84 13.15 -10.10 23.81
N ASN A 85 14.41 -9.98 24.25
CA ASN A 85 14.77 -9.90 25.66
C ASN A 85 14.61 -8.48 26.22
N GLU A 86 14.41 -7.50 25.35
CA GLU A 86 14.26 -6.09 25.67
C GLU A 86 12.83 -5.60 25.45
N LYS A 87 12.42 -4.59 26.21
CA LYS A 87 11.12 -3.93 26.03
C LYS A 87 11.10 -3.16 24.71
N ILE A 88 10.15 -3.49 23.84
CA ILE A 88 9.93 -2.79 22.58
C ILE A 88 8.90 -1.69 22.81
N THR A 89 9.28 -0.45 22.51
CA THR A 89 8.31 0.67 22.55
C THR A 89 7.41 0.65 21.31
N ARG A 90 6.20 1.20 21.45
CA ARG A 90 5.27 1.36 20.31
C ARG A 90 5.89 2.15 19.15
N GLY A 91 6.70 3.18 19.44
CA GLY A 91 7.38 3.97 18.41
C GLY A 91 8.37 3.14 17.58
N GLN A 92 9.24 2.39 18.25
CA GLN A 92 10.19 1.49 17.57
C GLN A 92 9.48 0.43 16.71
N LEU A 93 8.36 -0.11 17.22
CA LEU A 93 7.55 -1.07 16.49
C LEU A 93 6.96 -0.46 15.20
N ILE A 94 6.35 0.72 15.30
CA ILE A 94 5.78 1.43 14.14
C ILE A 94 6.86 1.75 13.11
N ASP A 95 7.99 2.30 13.55
CA ASP A 95 9.12 2.65 12.68
C ASP A 95 9.63 1.44 11.92
N TRP A 96 9.76 0.30 12.60
CA TRP A 96 10.15 -0.96 11.97
C TRP A 96 9.09 -1.46 10.98
N LEU A 97 7.81 -1.48 11.35
CA LEU A 97 6.71 -1.94 10.48
C LEU A 97 6.57 -1.10 9.21
N VAL A 98 6.71 0.23 9.31
CA VAL A 98 6.67 1.13 8.15
C VAL A 98 7.75 0.75 7.12
N ARG A 99 8.92 0.26 7.57
CA ARG A 99 10.01 -0.16 6.69
C ARG A 99 9.92 -1.63 6.25
N ALA A 100 9.47 -2.50 7.14
CA ALA A 100 9.53 -3.95 6.97
C ALA A 100 8.29 -4.52 6.26
N SER A 101 7.14 -3.87 6.43
CA SER A 101 5.87 -4.39 5.91
C SER A 101 5.69 -4.09 4.43
N LYS A 102 5.36 -5.11 3.66
CA LYS A 102 4.84 -4.99 2.29
C LYS A 102 3.65 -5.92 2.18
N LEU A 103 2.50 -5.36 1.83
CA LEU A 103 1.33 -6.17 1.50
C LEU A 103 1.34 -6.42 0.00
N LEU A 104 1.50 -7.68 -0.38
CA LEU A 104 1.49 -8.11 -1.77
C LEU A 104 0.13 -8.73 -2.08
N MET A 105 -0.53 -8.22 -3.12
CA MET A 105 -1.72 -8.84 -3.70
C MET A 105 -1.32 -9.56 -4.98
N ASP A 106 -1.93 -10.73 -5.24
CA ASP A 106 -1.64 -11.48 -6.47
C ASP A 106 -2.16 -10.68 -7.68
N PRO A 107 -1.29 -10.21 -8.60
CA PRO A 107 -1.73 -9.49 -9.79
C PRO A 107 -2.63 -10.32 -10.71
N LYS A 108 -2.57 -11.66 -10.64
CA LYS A 108 -3.47 -12.54 -11.40
C LYS A 108 -4.90 -12.51 -10.90
N ALA A 109 -5.12 -12.08 -9.66
CA ALA A 109 -6.47 -11.87 -9.12
C ALA A 109 -7.11 -10.57 -9.64
N GLY A 110 -6.39 -9.77 -10.45
CA GLY A 110 -6.86 -8.50 -10.98
C GLY A 110 -6.94 -7.41 -9.91
N ASN A 111 -7.76 -6.39 -10.18
CA ASN A 111 -7.90 -5.24 -9.28
C ASN A 111 -8.81 -5.52 -8.08
N GLY A 112 -9.58 -6.61 -8.04
CA GLY A 112 -10.55 -6.86 -6.99
C GLY A 112 -11.24 -8.21 -7.14
N PRO A 113 -12.11 -8.60 -6.18
CA PRO A 113 -12.67 -9.95 -6.11
C PRO A 113 -13.75 -10.25 -7.15
N LEU A 114 -14.20 -9.24 -7.92
CA LEU A 114 -15.22 -9.40 -8.95
C LEU A 114 -14.63 -9.15 -10.34
N ALA A 115 -15.05 -9.97 -11.30
CA ALA A 115 -14.61 -9.89 -12.69
C ALA A 115 -15.07 -8.60 -13.40
N ASP A 116 -16.09 -7.92 -12.89
CA ASP A 116 -16.69 -6.69 -13.46
C ASP A 116 -15.89 -5.41 -13.11
N GLY A 117 -14.58 -5.57 -12.91
CA GLY A 117 -13.67 -4.47 -12.72
C GLY A 117 -13.78 -3.84 -11.34
N ALA A 118 -14.15 -4.57 -10.29
CA ALA A 118 -14.06 -4.07 -8.91
C ALA A 118 -12.62 -3.71 -8.54
N LEU A 119 -12.49 -2.79 -7.57
CA LEU A 119 -11.20 -2.39 -7.00
C LEU A 119 -11.15 -2.76 -5.52
N GLY A 120 -10.12 -3.53 -5.15
CA GLY A 120 -9.69 -3.82 -3.79
C GLY A 120 -8.46 -2.99 -3.49
N LEU A 121 -8.57 -2.13 -2.48
CA LEU A 121 -7.43 -1.41 -1.92
C LEU A 121 -7.20 -1.92 -0.51
N CYS A 122 -5.95 -2.26 -0.21
CA CYS A 122 -5.55 -2.66 1.11
C CYS A 122 -4.65 -1.59 1.71
N VAL A 123 -5.04 -1.13 2.89
CA VAL A 123 -4.32 -0.13 3.67
C VAL A 123 -4.06 -0.71 5.05
N ILE A 124 -2.85 -0.52 5.56
CA ILE A 124 -2.51 -0.85 6.94
C ILE A 124 -2.16 0.45 7.65
N ASP A 125 -2.98 0.81 8.65
CA ASP A 125 -2.71 1.94 9.53
C ASP A 125 -2.03 1.47 10.82
N TRP A 126 -0.71 1.54 10.85
CA TRP A 126 0.09 1.14 12.01
C TRP A 126 -0.17 1.99 13.25
N ASN A 127 -0.78 3.18 13.13
CA ASN A 127 -1.17 3.96 14.31
C ASN A 127 -2.31 3.30 15.09
N LYS A 128 -3.06 2.38 14.49
CA LYS A 128 -4.10 1.63 15.19
C LYS A 128 -3.57 0.39 15.93
N ILE A 129 -2.24 0.15 15.91
CA ILE A 129 -1.66 -0.99 16.62
C ILE A 129 -1.85 -0.84 18.13
N ARG A 130 -2.30 -1.94 18.75
CA ARG A 130 -2.49 -2.07 20.18
C ARG A 130 -1.86 -3.38 20.67
N GLU A 131 -1.24 -3.31 21.84
CA GLU A 131 -0.73 -4.49 22.52
C GLU A 131 -1.91 -5.33 23.01
N VAL A 132 -1.92 -6.61 22.66
CA VAL A 132 -2.92 -7.56 23.15
C VAL A 132 -2.33 -8.23 24.38
N ARG A 133 -2.85 -7.90 25.57
CA ARG A 133 -2.48 -8.60 26.81
C ARG A 133 -2.77 -10.09 26.65
N ARG A 134 -1.83 -10.96 27.04
CA ARG A 134 -2.13 -12.39 27.13
C ARG A 134 -3.20 -12.60 28.21
N GLN A 135 -4.23 -13.39 27.91
CA GLN A 135 -5.13 -13.92 28.94
C GLN A 135 -4.27 -14.73 29.92
N GLY A 136 -4.11 -14.24 31.16
CA GLY A 136 -3.32 -14.88 32.22
C GLY A 136 -2.49 -13.95 33.11
N GLU A 137 -2.34 -12.66 32.74
CA GLU A 137 -1.74 -11.66 33.65
C GLU A 137 -2.87 -11.05 34.50
N GLU A 138 -3.23 -11.73 35.59
CA GLU A 138 -4.00 -11.13 36.68
C GLU A 138 -3.18 -9.98 37.27
N GLY A 139 -3.82 -8.83 37.42
CA GLY A 139 -3.24 -7.68 38.10
C GLY A 139 -3.00 -8.03 39.56
N ASP A 140 -1.73 -8.03 39.94
CA ASP A 140 -1.32 -7.90 41.33
C ASP A 140 -1.68 -6.47 41.76
N ASP A 141 -2.91 -6.31 42.25
CA ASP A 141 -3.34 -5.13 42.98
C ASP A 141 -2.57 -5.12 44.32
N GLY A 142 -1.35 -4.58 44.28
CA GLY A 142 -0.52 -4.31 45.45
C GLY A 142 -1.17 -3.24 46.34
N GLY A 143 -2.12 -3.66 47.15
CA GLY A 143 -2.56 -2.96 48.35
C GLY A 143 -1.62 -3.27 49.51
N GLY A 144 -0.95 -2.24 50.01
CA GLY A 144 -0.14 -2.24 51.23
C GLY A 144 0.29 -0.83 51.60
#